data_AF-A0A8C3BMP3-F1
#
_entry.id   AF-A0A8C3BMP3-F1
#
_cell.length_a   1.000
_cell.length_b   1.000
_cell.length_c   1.000
_cell.angle_alpha   90.00
_cell.angle_beta   90.00
_cell.angle_gamma   90.00
#
_symmetry.space_group_name_H-M   'P 1'
#
loop_
_entity.id
_entity.type
_entity.pdbx_description
1 polymer ?
#
loop_
_entity_poly.entity_id
_entity_poly.type
_entity_poly.pdbx_seq_one_letter_code
_entity_poly.pdbx_strand_id
1 'polypeptide(L)'
;AGASQRDDVQVPVCPLCNTPVPVRRGEMPDVLVGEHIDRHCKADPAQRQRKIFTNKCLKPGCKQKEMMKVICEQCHKNYCLKHRHPLDHDCSGAGHPLSKAGHAALARAQASSSKAASTASSGAARPADSPSAPSTSPPAAVLQNGLSEEEALQRALELSLAESARGSLSLLDPLLPGGAAGVGPEGCWKRVQVLLGRK
;
A
#
# COMPACT_ATOMS: atom_id res chain seq x y z
N ALA A 1 36.03 48.40 -39.53
CA ALA A 1 35.39 48.56 -38.19
C ALA A 1 34.71 47.24 -37.83
N GLY A 2 35.34 46.42 -36.97
CA GLY A 2 34.77 45.16 -36.51
C GLY A 2 34.00 45.38 -35.22
N ALA A 3 32.67 45.32 -35.27
CA ALA A 3 31.83 45.45 -34.10
C ALA A 3 32.03 44.21 -33.21
N SER A 4 32.70 44.38 -32.07
CA SER A 4 32.69 43.43 -30.97
C SER A 4 31.25 43.34 -30.45
N GLN A 5 30.52 42.33 -30.95
CA GLN A 5 29.20 41.99 -30.46
C GLN A 5 29.39 41.43 -29.06
N ARG A 6 29.01 42.24 -28.08
CA ARG A 6 28.93 41.86 -26.68
C ARG A 6 27.73 40.93 -26.62
N ASP A 7 27.99 39.63 -26.59
CA ASP A 7 26.93 38.67 -26.30
C ASP A 7 26.44 38.97 -24.88
N ASP A 8 25.30 39.65 -24.80
CA ASP A 8 24.55 39.83 -23.56
C ASP A 8 24.28 38.42 -23.02
N VAL A 9 25.05 38.05 -21.99
CA VAL A 9 24.89 36.77 -21.29
C VAL A 9 23.57 36.85 -20.55
N GLN A 10 22.50 36.41 -21.22
CA GLN A 10 21.20 36.35 -20.61
C GLN A 10 21.23 35.29 -19.50
N VAL A 11 21.05 35.75 -18.26
CA VAL A 11 21.05 34.89 -17.09
C VAL A 11 19.63 34.36 -16.90
N PRO A 12 19.38 33.05 -17.10
CA PRO A 12 18.07 32.47 -16.89
C PRO A 12 17.69 32.55 -15.41
N VAL A 13 16.41 32.79 -15.15
CA VAL A 13 15.87 32.88 -13.80
C VAL A 13 15.20 31.55 -13.45
N CYS A 14 15.46 31.03 -12.25
CA CYS A 14 14.78 29.83 -11.77
C CYS A 14 13.29 30.14 -11.48
N PRO A 15 12.34 29.35 -12.02
CA PRO A 15 10.90 29.59 -11.85
C PRO A 15 10.38 29.32 -10.42
N LEU A 16 11.16 28.63 -9.58
CA LEU A 16 10.75 28.26 -8.22
C LEU A 16 11.19 29.29 -7.17
N CYS A 17 12.39 29.85 -7.33
CA CYS A 17 13.00 30.73 -6.34
C CYS A 17 13.28 32.15 -6.87
N ASN A 18 12.96 32.43 -8.12
CA ASN A 18 13.22 33.70 -8.83
C ASN A 18 14.67 34.20 -8.71
N THR A 19 15.62 33.31 -8.43
CA THR A 19 17.04 33.65 -8.32
C THR A 19 17.69 33.45 -9.70
N PRO A 20 18.52 34.40 -10.18
CA PRO A 20 19.27 34.23 -11.42
C PRO A 20 20.25 33.07 -11.28
N VAL A 21 20.21 32.12 -12.23
CA VAL A 21 21.09 30.95 -12.25
C VAL A 21 22.29 31.28 -13.16
N PRO A 22 23.53 31.35 -12.62
CA PRO A 22 24.71 31.68 -13.42
C PRO A 22 24.95 30.63 -14.52
N VAL A 23 25.00 31.07 -15.78
CA VAL A 23 25.30 30.21 -16.94
C VAL A 23 26.74 30.41 -17.39
N ARG A 24 27.50 29.31 -17.52
CA ARG A 24 28.84 29.33 -18.12
C ARG A 24 28.71 29.33 -19.65
N ARG A 25 29.62 30.02 -20.33
CA ARG A 25 29.67 30.04 -21.80
C ARG A 25 29.92 28.63 -22.33
N GLY A 26 28.99 28.10 -23.13
CA GLY A 26 29.06 26.76 -23.74
C GLY A 26 28.13 25.71 -23.12
N GLU A 27 27.45 26.02 -22.01
CA GLU A 27 26.51 25.11 -21.34
C GLU A 27 25.08 25.64 -21.48
N MET A 28 24.10 24.75 -21.71
CA MET A 28 22.73 25.17 -21.99
C MET A 28 22.03 25.69 -20.72
N PRO A 29 21.33 26.85 -20.79
CA PRO A 29 20.58 27.43 -19.68
C PRO A 29 19.65 26.45 -18.96
N ASP A 30 18.93 25.61 -19.73
CA ASP A 30 17.95 24.66 -19.18
C ASP A 30 18.59 23.60 -18.29
N VAL A 31 19.80 23.13 -18.64
CA VAL A 31 20.52 22.12 -17.86
C VAL A 31 20.94 22.71 -16.51
N LEU A 32 21.45 23.94 -16.50
CA LEU A 32 21.90 24.60 -15.26
C LEU A 32 20.73 25.02 -14.38
N VAL A 33 19.62 25.49 -14.96
CA VAL A 33 18.38 25.75 -14.21
C VAL A 33 17.83 24.44 -13.64
N GLY A 34 17.87 23.33 -14.40
CA GLY A 34 17.49 22.00 -13.94
C GLY A 34 18.33 21.52 -12.75
N GLU A 35 19.65 21.58 -12.86
CA GLU A 35 20.55 21.21 -11.76
C GLU A 35 20.34 22.11 -10.52
N HIS A 36 20.12 23.42 -10.74
CA HIS A 36 19.76 24.32 -9.67
C HIS A 36 18.47 23.86 -8.99
N ILE A 37 17.41 23.54 -9.73
CA ILE A 37 16.13 23.04 -9.19
C ILE A 37 16.36 21.77 -8.35
N ASP A 38 17.11 20.80 -8.88
CA ASP A 38 17.28 19.50 -8.23
C ASP A 38 18.12 19.55 -6.96
N ARG A 39 19.21 20.34 -6.95
CA ARG A 39 20.25 20.30 -5.91
C ARG A 39 20.35 21.54 -5.05
N HIS A 40 20.08 22.73 -5.60
CA HIS A 40 20.44 24.01 -4.98
C HIS A 40 19.27 24.98 -4.76
N CYS A 41 18.06 24.62 -5.21
CA CYS A 41 16.90 25.47 -5.09
C CYS A 41 16.30 25.39 -3.68
N LYS A 42 16.44 26.48 -2.92
CA LYS A 42 15.92 26.60 -1.56
C LYS A 42 14.39 26.59 -1.49
N ALA A 43 13.73 26.96 -2.59
CA ALA A 43 12.28 26.99 -2.71
C ALA A 43 11.71 25.67 -3.25
N ASP A 44 12.55 24.68 -3.58
CA ASP A 44 12.06 23.39 -4.06
C ASP A 44 11.22 22.69 -2.95
N PRO A 45 9.91 22.49 -3.16
CA PRO A 45 9.08 21.77 -2.21
C PRO A 45 9.59 20.33 -1.98
N ALA A 46 10.27 19.73 -2.96
CA ALA A 46 10.84 18.41 -2.79
C ALA A 46 11.99 18.42 -1.77
N GLN A 47 12.84 19.46 -1.67
CA GLN A 47 13.86 19.55 -0.61
C GLN A 47 13.27 19.58 0.80
N ARG A 48 12.11 20.23 1.00
CA ARG A 48 11.41 20.23 2.31
C ARG A 48 10.76 18.87 2.60
N GLN A 49 10.28 18.18 1.57
CA GLN A 49 9.65 16.86 1.67
C GLN A 49 10.66 15.69 1.71
N ARG A 50 11.92 15.90 1.30
CA ARG A 50 13.02 14.92 1.30
C ARG A 50 13.44 14.43 2.69
N LYS A 51 12.87 14.96 3.79
CA LYS A 51 12.97 14.30 5.10
C LYS A 51 12.00 13.11 5.15
N ILE A 52 12.30 12.10 4.33
CA ILE A 52 11.51 10.87 4.15
C ILE A 52 11.38 10.10 5.47
N PHE A 53 12.41 10.15 6.32
CA PHE A 53 12.42 9.51 7.63
C PHE A 53 12.36 10.54 8.77
N THR A 54 11.18 11.12 8.98
CA THR A 54 10.95 12.10 10.07
C THR A 54 10.39 11.47 11.34
N ASN A 55 9.70 10.34 11.24
CA ASN A 55 8.87 9.83 12.33
C ASN A 55 9.68 8.93 13.26
N LYS A 56 10.22 9.52 14.33
CA LYS A 56 11.03 8.83 15.34
C LYS A 56 10.16 7.99 16.27
N CYS A 57 10.59 6.76 16.53
CA CYS A 57 9.99 5.95 17.58
C CYS A 57 10.21 6.58 18.97
N LEU A 58 9.16 6.65 19.79
CA LEU A 58 9.23 7.19 21.16
C LEU A 58 9.52 6.11 22.23
N LYS A 59 9.70 4.85 21.83
CA LYS A 59 10.11 3.80 22.77
C LYS A 59 11.56 4.05 23.24
N PRO A 60 11.85 3.99 24.54
CA PRO A 60 13.21 4.12 25.04
C PRO A 60 14.14 3.07 24.40
N GLY A 61 15.32 3.49 23.95
CA GLY A 61 16.29 2.63 23.27
C GLY A 61 16.02 2.36 21.78
N CYS A 62 14.88 2.78 21.22
CA CYS A 62 14.61 2.61 19.80
C CYS A 62 15.02 3.86 18.99
N LYS A 63 15.95 3.71 18.05
CA LYS A 63 16.41 4.79 17.14
C LYS A 63 15.76 4.74 15.75
N GLN A 64 14.80 3.83 15.55
CA GLN A 64 14.14 3.62 14.27
C GLN A 64 13.34 4.87 13.88
N LYS A 65 13.47 5.28 12.62
CA LYS A 65 12.63 6.30 12.00
C LYS A 65 11.83 5.65 10.89
N GLU A 66 10.54 5.91 10.89
CA GLU A 66 9.60 5.36 9.92
C GLU A 66 9.21 6.42 8.89
N MET A 67 8.89 5.99 7.67
CA MET A 67 8.45 6.90 6.61
C MET A 67 7.06 7.48 6.90
N MET A 68 6.18 6.66 7.47
CA MET A 68 4.85 7.07 7.93
C MET A 68 4.81 7.26 9.44
N LYS A 69 3.86 8.06 9.91
CA LYS A 69 3.54 8.14 11.35
C LYS A 69 2.76 6.90 11.75
N VAL A 70 3.20 6.24 12.81
CA VAL A 70 2.49 5.11 13.42
C VAL A 70 2.11 5.54 14.83
N ILE A 71 0.87 5.99 14.99
CA ILE A 71 0.36 6.54 16.25
C ILE A 71 -0.36 5.42 17.00
N CYS A 72 0.00 5.22 18.27
CA CYS A 72 -0.72 4.30 19.14
C CYS A 72 -2.11 4.86 19.50
N GLU A 73 -3.16 4.06 19.37
CA GLU A 73 -4.55 4.47 19.62
C GLU A 73 -4.83 4.76 21.11
N GLN A 74 -4.02 4.23 22.04
CA GLN A 74 -4.28 4.40 23.47
C GLN A 74 -3.47 5.55 24.08
N CYS A 75 -2.19 5.68 23.73
CA CYS A 75 -1.31 6.70 24.30
C CYS A 75 -0.99 7.85 23.35
N HIS A 76 -1.46 7.77 22.09
CA HIS A 76 -1.33 8.80 21.05
C HIS A 76 0.13 9.21 20.74
N LYS A 77 1.09 8.34 21.10
CA LYS A 77 2.52 8.51 20.85
C LYS A 77 2.92 7.81 19.55
N ASN A 78 3.95 8.34 18.89
CA ASN A 78 4.51 7.77 17.65
C ASN A 78 5.52 6.66 17.93
N TYR A 79 5.38 5.53 17.27
CA TYR A 79 6.28 4.39 17.34
C TYR A 79 6.73 3.95 15.94
N CYS A 80 7.63 2.98 15.84
CA CYS A 80 7.92 2.30 14.57
C CYS A 80 7.02 1.07 14.42
N LEU A 81 7.02 0.42 13.24
CA LEU A 81 6.19 -0.78 13.00
C LEU A 81 6.44 -1.91 14.01
N LYS A 82 7.67 -2.06 14.51
CA LYS A 82 8.04 -3.05 15.55
C LYS A 82 7.47 -2.73 16.94
N HIS A 83 7.09 -1.48 17.19
CA HIS A 83 6.61 -1.02 18.50
C HIS A 83 5.21 -0.42 18.42
N ARG A 84 4.45 -0.73 17.36
CA ARG A 84 3.08 -0.22 17.13
C ARG A 84 2.11 -0.74 18.20
N HIS A 85 2.27 -1.99 18.62
CA HIS A 85 1.33 -2.63 19.53
C HIS A 85 1.56 -2.17 20.98
N PRO A 86 0.50 -2.01 21.81
CA PRO A 86 0.61 -1.62 23.22
C PRO A 86 1.49 -2.52 24.09
N LEU A 87 1.74 -3.76 23.69
CA LEU A 87 2.63 -4.70 24.39
C LEU A 87 4.11 -4.48 24.06
N ASP A 88 4.42 -3.82 22.93
CA ASP A 88 5.79 -3.64 22.44
C ASP A 88 6.42 -2.30 22.89
N HIS A 89 5.64 -1.46 23.56
CA HIS A 89 6.08 -0.20 24.15
C HIS A 89 5.43 0.02 25.53
N ASP A 90 6.01 0.91 26.33
CA ASP A 90 5.44 1.33 27.61
C ASP A 90 4.20 2.21 27.36
N CYS A 91 3.07 1.57 27.04
CA CYS A 91 1.84 2.25 26.71
C CYS A 91 1.29 2.94 27.96
N SER A 92 1.33 4.28 27.97
CA SER A 92 0.74 5.10 29.05
C SER A 92 -0.75 5.38 28.83
N GLY A 93 -1.33 4.84 27.76
CA GLY A 93 -2.78 4.85 27.60
C GLY A 93 -3.37 3.90 28.63
N ALA A 94 -4.59 4.16 29.07
CA ALA A 94 -5.30 3.24 29.95
C ALA A 94 -5.60 1.93 29.20
N GLY A 95 -4.58 1.09 29.02
CA GLY A 95 -4.74 -0.31 28.67
C GLY A 95 -5.55 -0.90 29.81
N HIS A 96 -6.80 -1.24 29.51
CA HIS A 96 -7.77 -1.69 30.49
C HIS A 96 -7.11 -2.69 31.46
N PRO A 97 -7.04 -2.41 32.77
CA PRO A 97 -6.84 -3.50 33.71
C PRO A 97 -7.91 -4.54 33.37
N LEU A 98 -7.53 -5.82 33.24
CA LEU A 98 -8.53 -6.85 33.00
C LEU A 98 -9.63 -6.65 34.04
N SER A 99 -10.88 -6.58 33.61
CA SER A 99 -11.98 -6.45 34.56
C SER A 99 -11.90 -7.61 35.56
N LYS A 100 -12.50 -7.48 36.74
CA LYS A 100 -12.56 -8.58 37.72
C LYS A 100 -13.03 -9.90 37.08
N ALA A 101 -13.91 -9.82 36.08
CA ALA A 101 -14.33 -10.92 35.23
C ALA A 101 -13.21 -11.53 34.35
N GLY A 102 -12.38 -10.71 33.72
CA GLY A 102 -11.23 -11.15 32.93
C GLY A 102 -10.17 -11.84 33.78
N HIS A 103 -9.88 -11.29 34.97
CA HIS A 103 -9.03 -11.98 35.95
C HIS A 103 -9.63 -13.32 36.41
N ALA A 104 -10.94 -13.38 36.66
CA ALA A 104 -11.63 -14.63 37.04
C ALA A 104 -11.69 -15.67 35.90
N ALA A 105 -11.70 -15.25 34.64
CA ALA A 105 -11.65 -16.15 33.50
C ALA A 105 -10.26 -16.81 33.36
N LEU A 106 -9.19 -16.02 33.52
CA LEU A 106 -7.81 -16.53 33.52
C LEU A 106 -7.56 -17.49 34.69
N ALA A 107 -8.03 -17.16 35.90
CA ALA A 107 -7.90 -18.03 37.07
C ALA A 107 -8.59 -19.40 36.87
N ARG A 108 -9.80 -19.40 36.26
CA ARG A 108 -10.50 -20.65 35.91
C ARG A 108 -9.78 -21.44 34.83
N ALA A 109 -9.29 -20.77 33.79
CA ALA A 109 -8.52 -21.41 32.72
C ALA A 109 -7.24 -22.09 33.23
N GLN A 110 -6.56 -21.49 34.20
CA GLN A 110 -5.39 -22.08 34.86
C GLN A 110 -5.75 -23.26 35.77
N ALA A 111 -6.89 -23.20 36.46
CA ALA A 111 -7.39 -24.31 37.30
C ALA A 111 -7.87 -25.53 36.48
N SER A 112 -8.33 -25.33 35.25
CA SER A 112 -8.68 -26.43 34.35
C SER A 112 -7.46 -27.17 33.77
N SER A 113 -6.32 -26.49 33.63
CA SER A 113 -5.09 -27.10 33.08
C SER A 113 -4.35 -27.99 34.08
N SER A 114 -4.52 -27.76 35.38
CA SER A 114 -3.92 -28.60 36.44
C SER A 114 -4.76 -29.83 36.82
N LYS A 115 -5.96 -29.99 36.22
CA LYS A 115 -6.87 -31.12 36.47
C LYS A 115 -7.03 -32.08 35.29
N ALA A 116 -6.39 -31.82 34.15
CA ALA A 116 -6.38 -32.72 32.99
C ALA A 116 -5.47 -33.95 33.17
N ALA A 117 -4.77 -34.08 34.30
CA ALA A 117 -3.94 -35.25 34.62
C ALA A 117 -4.61 -36.24 35.59
N SER A 118 -5.90 -36.12 35.88
CA SER A 118 -6.59 -37.09 36.74
C SER A 118 -8.02 -37.33 36.31
N THR A 119 -8.33 -38.61 36.04
CA THR A 119 -9.65 -39.23 35.90
C THR A 119 -10.41 -38.96 34.59
N ALA A 120 -10.08 -39.78 33.58
CA ALA A 120 -11.13 -40.37 32.76
C ALA A 120 -11.95 -41.33 33.64
N SER A 121 -13.21 -40.98 33.93
CA SER A 121 -14.35 -41.90 34.07
C SER A 121 -15.51 -41.24 34.82
N SER A 122 -16.72 -41.62 34.42
CA SER A 122 -18.05 -41.35 35.03
C SER A 122 -18.80 -40.19 34.40
N GLY A 123 -19.91 -40.54 33.74
CA GLY A 123 -20.68 -39.67 32.87
C GLY A 123 -21.86 -38.95 33.53
N ALA A 124 -22.71 -38.46 32.62
CA ALA A 124 -24.05 -37.91 32.79
C ALA A 124 -24.19 -36.56 33.51
N ALA A 125 -24.48 -35.51 32.73
CA ALA A 125 -25.81 -34.89 32.75
C ALA A 125 -25.97 -33.96 31.53
N ARG A 126 -26.96 -34.28 30.69
CA ARG A 126 -27.56 -33.32 29.76
C ARG A 126 -28.58 -32.48 30.54
N PRO A 127 -28.77 -31.20 30.22
CA PRO A 127 -30.11 -30.65 30.15
C PRO A 127 -30.48 -30.51 28.68
N ALA A 128 -31.57 -31.17 28.32
CA ALA A 128 -32.32 -30.82 27.13
C ALA A 128 -33.07 -29.52 27.43
N ASP A 129 -32.76 -28.45 26.71
CA ASP A 129 -33.74 -27.41 26.41
C ASP A 129 -33.36 -26.73 25.09
N SER A 130 -34.30 -26.76 24.16
CA SER A 130 -34.32 -26.03 22.90
C SER A 130 -35.80 -25.78 22.65
N PRO A 131 -36.20 -24.57 22.20
CA PRO A 131 -35.78 -24.15 20.87
C PRO A 131 -35.53 -22.64 20.70
N SER A 132 -34.60 -22.27 19.82
CA SER A 132 -34.88 -21.44 18.63
C SER A 132 -33.60 -21.06 17.87
N ALA A 133 -33.60 -21.45 16.59
CA ALA A 133 -32.75 -21.03 15.47
C ALA A 133 -31.22 -21.29 15.54
N PRO A 134 -30.73 -22.14 14.61
CA PRO A 134 -29.59 -21.70 13.82
C PRO A 134 -29.89 -21.82 12.32
N SER A 135 -29.72 -20.70 11.63
CA SER A 135 -29.54 -20.63 10.19
C SER A 135 -28.48 -21.64 9.77
N THR A 136 -28.85 -22.59 8.93
CA THR A 136 -27.94 -23.50 8.23
C THR A 136 -27.02 -22.71 7.31
N SER A 137 -25.87 -22.28 7.84
CA SER A 137 -24.66 -22.17 7.03
C SER A 137 -24.01 -23.56 7.02
N PRO A 138 -23.71 -24.15 5.86
CA PRO A 138 -23.06 -25.46 5.82
C PRO A 138 -21.67 -25.38 6.48
N PRO A 139 -21.16 -26.49 7.04
CA PRO A 139 -19.75 -26.54 7.42
C PRO A 139 -18.92 -26.27 6.17
N ALA A 140 -17.93 -25.37 6.30
CA ALA A 140 -16.91 -25.08 5.30
C ALA A 140 -15.97 -26.29 5.15
N ALA A 141 -16.52 -27.43 4.73
CA ALA A 141 -15.84 -28.70 4.51
C ALA A 141 -15.89 -29.10 3.02
N VAL A 142 -16.07 -28.13 2.11
CA VAL A 142 -15.92 -28.32 0.65
C VAL A 142 -15.03 -27.22 0.10
N LEU A 143 -13.79 -27.17 0.58
CA LEU A 143 -12.72 -26.40 -0.06
C LEU A 143 -11.36 -27.06 0.23
N GLN A 144 -11.32 -28.39 0.18
CA GLN A 144 -10.07 -29.10 -0.03
C GLN A 144 -9.85 -29.27 -1.54
N ASN A 145 -9.63 -28.15 -2.22
CA ASN A 145 -8.76 -28.17 -3.40
C ASN A 145 -7.33 -28.29 -2.85
N GLY A 146 -6.97 -29.49 -2.43
CA GLY A 146 -5.59 -29.85 -2.08
C GLY A 146 -4.77 -29.97 -3.36
N LEU A 147 -4.55 -28.84 -4.03
CA LEU A 147 -3.46 -28.69 -4.98
C LEU A 147 -2.30 -28.11 -4.18
N SER A 148 -1.13 -28.74 -4.24
CA SER A 148 0.07 -28.16 -3.64
C SER A 148 0.32 -26.77 -4.22
N GLU A 149 0.98 -25.89 -3.46
CA GLU A 149 1.25 -24.51 -3.90
C GLU A 149 1.93 -24.47 -5.28
N GLU A 150 2.73 -25.48 -5.61
CA GLU A 150 3.36 -25.64 -6.93
C GLU A 150 2.36 -25.95 -8.05
N GLU A 151 1.36 -26.81 -7.83
CA GLU A 151 0.32 -27.12 -8.83
C GLU A 151 -0.58 -25.93 -9.10
N ALA A 152 -0.88 -25.13 -8.07
CA ALA A 152 -1.65 -23.89 -8.23
C ALA A 152 -0.89 -22.87 -9.08
N LEU A 153 0.42 -22.75 -8.86
CA LEU A 153 1.28 -21.80 -9.57
C LEU A 153 1.45 -22.20 -11.04
N GLN A 154 1.62 -23.49 -11.31
CA GLN A 154 1.76 -24.02 -12.67
C GLN A 154 0.47 -23.81 -13.48
N ARG A 155 -0.71 -24.06 -12.89
CA ARG A 155 -2.01 -23.77 -13.52
C ARG A 155 -2.22 -22.28 -13.79
N ALA A 156 -1.82 -21.40 -12.87
CA ALA A 156 -1.96 -19.95 -13.07
C ALA A 156 -1.10 -19.43 -14.24
N LEU A 157 0.11 -20.00 -14.40
CA LEU A 157 1.00 -19.66 -15.51
C LEU A 157 0.42 -20.13 -16.85
N GLU A 158 -0.12 -21.35 -16.89
CA GLU A 158 -0.80 -21.89 -18.08
C GLU A 158 -2.03 -21.05 -18.47
N LEU A 159 -2.84 -20.63 -17.51
CA LEU A 159 -4.00 -19.76 -17.76
C LEU A 159 -3.57 -18.40 -18.31
N SER A 160 -2.47 -17.83 -17.83
CA SER A 160 -1.93 -16.55 -18.32
C SER A 160 -1.40 -16.64 -19.76
N LEU A 161 -0.79 -17.78 -20.12
CA LEU A 161 -0.34 -18.07 -21.48
C LEU A 161 -1.54 -18.28 -22.43
N ALA A 162 -2.57 -18.99 -21.96
CA ALA A 162 -3.81 -19.19 -22.72
C ALA A 162 -4.62 -17.89 -22.90
N GLU A 163 -4.66 -17.00 -21.89
CA GLU A 163 -5.28 -15.68 -21.99
C GLU A 163 -4.52 -14.78 -22.99
N SER A 164 -3.19 -14.85 -23.02
CA SER A 164 -2.38 -14.13 -24.01
C SER A 164 -2.61 -14.63 -25.44
N ALA A 165 -2.94 -15.91 -25.62
CA ALA A 165 -3.35 -16.46 -26.92
C ALA A 165 -4.78 -16.07 -27.32
N ARG A 166 -5.68 -15.84 -26.34
CA ARG A 166 -7.04 -15.34 -26.58
C ARG A 166 -7.09 -13.82 -26.83
N GLY A 167 -6.19 -13.07 -26.20
CA GLY A 167 -5.98 -11.64 -26.45
C GLY A 167 -5.43 -11.34 -27.85
N SER A 168 -4.74 -12.30 -28.49
CA SER A 168 -4.22 -12.15 -29.86
C SER A 168 -5.17 -12.63 -30.97
N LEU A 169 -6.27 -13.31 -30.64
CA LEU A 169 -7.24 -13.86 -31.61
C LEU A 169 -8.66 -13.28 -31.50
N SER A 170 -8.90 -12.26 -30.67
CA SER A 170 -10.22 -11.63 -30.48
C SER A 170 -10.52 -10.44 -31.41
N LEU A 171 -9.87 -10.30 -32.57
CA LEU A 171 -10.18 -9.24 -33.56
C LEU A 171 -10.86 -9.72 -34.86
N LEU A 172 -11.50 -10.89 -34.89
CA LEU A 172 -12.37 -11.22 -36.01
C LEU A 172 -13.42 -12.27 -35.63
N ASP A 173 -14.63 -11.80 -35.28
CA ASP A 173 -15.84 -12.11 -36.06
C ASP A 173 -17.04 -11.21 -35.62
N PRO A 174 -17.83 -10.64 -36.56
CA PRO A 174 -19.08 -9.92 -36.29
C PRO A 174 -20.32 -10.83 -36.47
N LEU A 175 -21.51 -10.30 -36.09
CA LEU A 175 -22.88 -10.83 -36.24
C LEU A 175 -23.40 -11.61 -35.00
N LEU A 176 -24.49 -11.28 -34.30
CA LEU A 176 -25.65 -10.38 -34.47
C LEU A 176 -26.35 -10.20 -33.07
N PRO A 177 -27.51 -9.54 -32.89
CA PRO A 177 -27.63 -8.36 -32.02
C PRO A 177 -28.64 -8.51 -30.85
N GLY A 178 -28.64 -7.52 -29.96
CA GLY A 178 -29.76 -7.18 -29.08
C GLY A 178 -29.32 -6.95 -27.65
N GLY A 179 -29.34 -5.74 -27.09
CA GLY A 179 -29.78 -4.46 -27.59
C GLY A 179 -29.66 -3.45 -26.44
N ALA A 180 -29.51 -2.18 -26.82
CA ALA A 180 -29.89 -0.95 -26.10
C ALA A 180 -29.43 -0.77 -24.63
N ALA A 181 -29.01 0.40 -24.17
CA ALA A 181 -28.74 1.72 -24.69
C ALA A 181 -28.23 2.49 -23.44
N GLY A 182 -27.28 3.40 -23.58
CA GLY A 182 -26.80 4.11 -22.39
C GLY A 182 -25.68 5.11 -22.61
N VAL A 183 -25.93 6.09 -23.48
CA VAL A 183 -25.49 7.51 -23.41
C VAL A 183 -24.08 7.85 -22.88
N GLY A 184 -23.25 8.39 -23.78
CA GLY A 184 -22.06 9.21 -23.46
C GLY A 184 -22.43 10.59 -22.87
N PRO A 185 -21.56 11.63 -22.86
CA PRO A 185 -20.45 11.91 -23.79
C PRO A 185 -19.13 12.24 -23.03
N GLU A 186 -17.96 12.40 -23.65
CA GLU A 186 -17.47 13.63 -24.30
C GLU A 186 -16.04 13.30 -24.81
N GLY A 187 -15.67 13.81 -25.99
CA GLY A 187 -14.39 13.55 -26.66
C GLY A 187 -13.17 14.16 -25.93
N CYS A 188 -11.97 14.29 -26.50
CA CYS A 188 -11.45 14.10 -27.84
C CYS A 188 -9.93 14.33 -27.69
N TRP A 189 -9.09 13.32 -27.90
CA TRP A 189 -7.69 13.58 -28.27
C TRP A 189 -7.40 12.77 -29.52
N LYS A 190 -7.82 13.33 -30.65
CA LYS A 190 -7.38 12.91 -31.96
C LYS A 190 -5.90 13.27 -32.14
N ARG A 191 -5.14 12.27 -32.61
CA ARG A 191 -4.22 12.33 -33.76
C ARG A 191 -2.75 12.69 -33.48
N VAL A 192 -1.89 11.71 -33.72
CA VAL A 192 -0.79 11.88 -34.69
C VAL A 192 -0.88 10.74 -35.69
N GLN A 193 -0.97 11.11 -36.96
CA GLN A 193 -0.98 10.29 -38.17
C GLN A 193 0.15 10.78 -39.04
N VAL A 194 1.02 9.89 -39.52
CA VAL A 194 1.70 9.93 -40.83
C VAL A 194 2.04 8.47 -41.17
N LEU A 195 1.18 7.73 -41.89
CA LEU A 195 1.07 7.57 -43.35
C LEU A 195 2.30 6.94 -44.07
N LEU A 196 2.03 5.74 -44.60
CA LEU A 196 2.42 5.15 -45.90
C LEU A 196 3.93 4.96 -46.15
N GLY A 197 4.50 3.77 -46.41
CA GLY A 197 3.96 2.53 -46.99
C GLY A 197 4.17 2.50 -48.51
N ARG A 198 5.06 1.64 -49.02
CA ARG A 198 4.87 0.72 -50.18
C ARG A 198 6.18 0.24 -50.84
N LYS A 199 6.16 -1.06 -51.14
CA LYS A 199 6.92 -1.83 -52.16
C LYS A 199 8.35 -2.20 -51.84
#